data_AF-A0A1E3P2R3-F1
#
_entry.id   AF-A0A1E3P2R3-F1
#
_cell.length_a   1.000
_cell.length_b   1.000
_cell.length_c   1.000
_cell.angle_alpha   90.00
_cell.angle_beta   90.00
_cell.angle_gamma   90.00
#
_symmetry.space_group_name_H-M   'P 1'
#
loop_
_entity.id
_entity.type
_entity.pdbx_description
1 polymer ?
#
loop_
_entity_poly.entity_id
_entity_poly.type
_entity_poly.pdbx_seq_one_letter_code
_entity_poly.pdbx_strand_id
1 'polypeptide(L)'
;MHSPFDAKDLTVIAYADDVNLLVKSKEELEKITTNFQIYEDVSNMKINLDKSNIVTLRRWMENEYKEEYKDNAIKVTPLEKASAIKFLGISINGEKLN
;
A
#
# COMPACT_ATOMS: atom_id res chain seq x y z
N MET A 1 12.64 -0.84 -23.69
CA MET A 1 12.19 0.30 -22.86
C MET A 1 12.17 -0.25 -21.44
N HIS A 2 13.21 0.03 -20.66
CA HIS A 2 13.35 -0.52 -19.31
C HIS A 2 12.59 0.36 -18.33
N SER A 3 11.83 -0.26 -17.44
CA SER A 3 11.17 0.45 -16.36
C SER A 3 12.26 1.02 -15.45
N PRO A 4 12.17 2.29 -15.01
CA PRO A 4 13.12 2.86 -14.06
C PRO A 4 13.09 2.16 -12.68
N PHE A 5 12.22 1.16 -12.51
CA PHE A 5 12.04 0.35 -11.32
C PHE A 5 12.60 -1.08 -11.46
N ASP A 6 13.26 -1.42 -12.57
CA ASP A 6 13.70 -2.79 -12.89
C ASP A 6 14.86 -3.33 -12.03
N ALA A 7 15.39 -2.57 -11.05
CA ALA A 7 16.62 -2.97 -10.35
C ALA A 7 16.63 -2.78 -8.81
N LYS A 8 15.52 -2.46 -8.13
CA LYS A 8 15.55 -2.34 -6.66
C LYS A 8 14.30 -2.87 -5.97
N ASP A 9 14.52 -3.85 -5.10
CA ASP A 9 13.60 -4.21 -4.02
C ASP A 9 13.25 -2.97 -3.20
N LEU A 10 11.96 -2.83 -2.90
CA LEU A 10 11.32 -1.79 -2.09
C LEU A 10 11.67 -0.33 -2.49
N THR A 11 10.89 0.24 -3.41
CA THR A 11 10.94 1.68 -3.70
C THR A 11 10.11 2.43 -2.66
N VAL A 12 10.71 2.76 -1.52
CA VAL A 12 10.09 3.65 -0.52
C VAL A 12 10.19 5.09 -1.03
N ILE A 13 9.04 5.73 -1.26
CA ILE A 13 8.98 7.16 -1.50
C ILE A 13 8.23 7.76 -0.30
N ALA A 14 8.93 8.55 0.52
CA ALA A 14 8.40 9.20 1.70
C ALA A 14 8.38 10.73 1.48
N TYR A 15 7.24 11.36 1.76
CA TYR A 15 7.12 12.82 1.90
C TYR A 15 6.80 13.10 3.35
N ALA A 16 7.70 13.75 4.09
CA ALA A 16 7.61 14.19 5.50
C ALA A 16 6.91 13.24 6.51
N ASP A 17 5.60 13.06 6.42
CA ASP A 17 4.72 12.25 7.27
C ASP A 17 3.99 11.11 6.54
N ASP A 18 3.91 11.14 5.21
CA ASP A 18 3.26 10.13 4.38
C ASP A 18 4.27 9.17 3.74
N VAL A 19 3.95 7.87 3.77
CA VAL A 19 4.74 6.81 3.13
C VAL A 19 3.85 6.03 2.18
N ASN A 20 4.33 5.81 0.95
CA ASN A 20 3.72 4.86 0.03
C ASN A 20 4.63 3.63 -0.12
N LEU A 21 4.02 2.45 -0.03
CA LEU A 21 4.73 1.17 -0.10
C LEU A 21 4.15 0.32 -1.22
N LEU A 22 5.04 -0.26 -2.02
CA LEU A 22 4.69 -1.29 -2.99
C LEU A 22 5.12 -2.64 -2.43
N VAL A 23 4.15 -3.52 -2.20
CA VAL A 23 4.35 -4.86 -1.63
C VAL A 23 3.88 -5.92 -2.61
N LYS A 24 4.62 -7.03 -2.69
CA LYS A 24 4.36 -8.13 -3.64
C LYS A 24 3.42 -9.18 -3.07
N SER A 25 3.32 -9.29 -1.74
CA SER A 25 2.46 -10.27 -1.07
C SER A 25 1.92 -9.76 0.28
N LYS A 26 0.89 -10.44 0.77
CA LYS A 26 0.34 -10.22 2.12
C LYS A 26 1.38 -10.48 3.22
N GLU A 27 2.18 -11.54 3.08
CA GLU A 27 3.25 -11.86 4.03
C GLU A 27 4.31 -10.74 4.12
N GLU A 28 4.63 -10.11 2.99
CA GLU A 28 5.56 -8.97 2.97
C GLU A 28 4.96 -7.76 3.67
N LEU A 29 3.67 -7.49 3.45
CA LEU A 29 2.92 -6.45 4.15
C LEU A 29 2.89 -6.68 5.67
N GLU A 30 2.65 -7.92 6.13
CA GLU A 30 2.66 -8.27 7.56
C GLU A 30 4.04 -8.05 8.19
N LYS A 31 5.11 -8.45 7.50
CA LYS A 31 6.49 -8.19 7.93
C LYS A 31 6.78 -6.70 8.06
N ILE A 32 6.39 -5.91 7.07
CA ILE A 32 6.59 -4.45 7.10
C ILE A 32 5.78 -3.81 8.23
N THR A 33 4.53 -4.23 8.42
CA THR A 33 3.68 -3.73 9.51
C THR A 33 4.28 -4.04 10.88
N THR A 34 4.84 -5.25 11.05
CA THR A 34 5.57 -5.64 12.28
C THR A 34 6.82 -4.78 12.49
N ASN A 35 7.60 -4.54 11.43
CA ASN A 35 8.78 -3.69 11.51
C ASN A 35 8.43 -2.24 11.87
N PHE A 36 7.30 -1.74 11.38
CA PHE A 36 6.81 -0.43 11.77
C PHE A 36 6.42 -0.37 13.23
N GLN A 37 5.72 -1.37 13.77
CA GLN A 37 5.41 -1.43 15.21
C GLN A 37 6.69 -1.38 16.05
N ILE A 38 7.72 -2.13 15.67
CA ILE A 38 9.04 -2.07 16.34
C ILE A 38 9.65 -0.67 16.21
N TYR A 39 9.52 -0.02 15.05
CA TYR A 39 9.99 1.34 14.85
C TYR A 39 9.24 2.36 15.71
N GLU A 40 7.93 2.19 15.91
CA GLU A 40 7.13 3.03 16.81
C GLU A 40 7.56 2.91 18.27
N ASP A 41 8.04 1.74 18.70
CA ASP A 41 8.51 1.54 20.08
C ASP A 41 9.87 2.22 20.35
N VAL A 42 10.73 2.33 19.33
CA VAL A 42 12.07 2.93 19.46
C VAL A 42 12.12 4.39 18.98
N SER A 43 11.13 4.82 18.21
CA SER A 43 10.94 6.21 17.80
C SER A 43 9.84 6.85 18.64
N ASN A 44 9.67 8.16 18.53
CA ASN A 44 8.49 8.84 19.07
C ASN A 44 7.45 9.10 17.97
N MET A 45 7.46 8.27 16.91
CA MET A 45 6.56 8.35 15.76
C MET A 45 5.51 7.24 15.86
N LYS A 46 4.29 7.53 15.41
CA LYS A 46 3.19 6.57 15.35
C LYS A 46 2.55 6.58 13.98
N ILE A 47 2.32 5.40 13.42
CA ILE A 47 1.56 5.23 12.19
C ILE A 47 0.08 5.27 12.53
N ASN A 48 -0.63 6.10 11.79
CA ASN A 48 -2.07 6.20 11.90
C ASN A 48 -2.71 5.14 10.99
N LEU A 49 -2.99 3.95 11.54
CA LEU A 49 -3.63 2.85 10.80
C LEU A 49 -5.03 3.22 10.29
N ASP A 50 -5.78 4.07 11.00
CA ASP A 50 -7.11 4.55 10.56
C ASP A 50 -7.04 5.40 9.28
N LYS A 51 -5.92 6.11 9.08
CA LYS A 51 -5.65 6.88 7.86
C LYS A 51 -4.96 6.05 6.76
N SER A 52 -4.46 4.87 7.11
CA SER A 52 -3.76 3.99 6.18
C SER A 52 -4.76 3.29 5.26
N ASN A 53 -4.36 3.04 4.01
CA ASN A 53 -5.18 2.33 3.04
C ASN A 53 -4.30 1.37 2.23
N ILE A 54 -4.83 0.19 1.94
CA ILE A 54 -4.21 -0.76 1.02
C ILE A 54 -4.99 -0.73 -0.27
N VAL A 55 -4.29 -0.51 -1.38
CA VAL A 55 -4.85 -0.65 -2.72
C VAL A 55 -4.30 -1.91 -3.36
N THR A 56 -5.18 -2.85 -3.73
CA THR A 56 -4.75 -4.06 -4.42
C THR A 56 -4.67 -3.80 -5.92
N LEU A 57 -3.50 -4.05 -6.52
CA LEU A 57 -3.27 -3.87 -7.96
C LEU A 57 -3.70 -5.11 -8.77
N ARG A 58 -3.82 -6.27 -8.11
CA ARG A 58 -4.32 -7.50 -8.72
C ARG A 58 -5.82 -7.38 -9.02
N ARG A 59 -6.27 -7.90 -10.16
CA ARG A 59 -7.70 -8.11 -10.43
C ARG A 59 -8.19 -9.28 -9.60
N TRP A 60 -9.20 -9.04 -8.79
CA TRP A 60 -9.81 -10.04 -7.92
C TRP A 60 -11.21 -10.39 -8.41
N MET A 61 -11.63 -11.64 -8.26
CA MET A 61 -13.05 -11.96 -8.38
C MET A 61 -13.81 -11.31 -7.22
N GLU A 62 -15.11 -11.08 -7.40
CA GLU A 62 -15.92 -10.38 -6.42
C GLU A 62 -15.89 -11.13 -5.07
N ASN A 63 -15.43 -10.43 -4.02
CA ASN A 63 -15.26 -10.88 -2.63
C ASN A 63 -13.99 -11.68 -2.27
N GLU A 64 -13.13 -12.09 -3.20
CA GLU A 64 -11.89 -12.81 -2.85
C GLU A 64 -10.96 -11.99 -1.93
N TYR A 65 -10.77 -10.72 -2.25
CA TYR A 65 -9.93 -9.83 -1.43
C TYR A 65 -10.55 -9.54 -0.05
N LYS A 66 -11.87 -9.66 0.11
CA LYS A 66 -12.51 -9.47 1.42
C LYS A 66 -12.20 -10.63 2.34
N GLU A 67 -12.20 -11.86 1.81
CA GLU A 67 -11.83 -13.04 2.58
C GLU A 67 -10.33 -13.03 2.92
N GLU A 68 -9.47 -12.72 1.95
CA GLU A 68 -8.01 -12.70 2.19
C GLU A 68 -7.59 -11.67 3.24
N TYR A 69 -8.27 -10.52 3.30
CA TYR A 69 -7.94 -9.41 4.19
C TYR A 69 -9.01 -9.16 5.27
N LYS A 70 -9.88 -10.13 5.58
CA LYS A 70 -11.01 -9.92 6.51
C LYS A 70 -10.56 -9.43 7.90
N ASP A 71 -9.42 -9.94 8.37
CA ASP A 71 -8.87 -9.66 9.69
C ASP A 71 -7.85 -8.51 9.67
N ASN A 72 -7.70 -7.81 8.53
CA ASN A 72 -6.74 -6.71 8.42
C ASN A 72 -7.32 -5.44 9.04
N ALA A 73 -6.53 -4.79 9.90
CA ALA A 73 -6.91 -3.53 10.53
C ALA A 73 -6.95 -2.36 9.53
N ILE A 74 -6.23 -2.48 8.42
CA ILE A 74 -6.15 -1.45 7.38
C ILE A 74 -7.22 -1.72 6.32
N LYS A 75 -7.96 -0.68 5.93
CA LYS A 75 -8.96 -0.76 4.86
C LYS A 75 -8.32 -1.17 3.54
N VAL A 76 -8.84 -2.23 2.92
CA VAL A 76 -8.40 -2.74 1.62
C VAL A 76 -9.39 -2.39 0.53
N THR A 77 -8.92 -1.77 -0.55
CA THR A 77 -9.74 -1.39 -1.71
C THR A 77 -9.09 -1.89 -3.01
N PRO A 78 -9.80 -2.65 -3.85
CA PRO A 78 -9.29 -2.99 -5.17
C PRO A 78 -9.11 -1.77 -6.06
N LEU A 79 -8.05 -1.75 -6.88
CA LEU A 79 -7.77 -0.68 -7.84
C LEU A 79 -8.99 -0.35 -8.71
N GLU A 80 -9.73 -1.36 -9.17
CA GLU A 80 -10.92 -1.20 -10.01
C GLU A 80 -12.08 -0.46 -9.32
N LYS A 81 -12.08 -0.43 -7.98
CA LYS A 81 -13.09 0.24 -7.15
C LYS A 81 -12.57 1.56 -6.57
N ALA A 82 -11.29 1.90 -6.79
CA ALA A 82 -10.69 3.13 -6.32
C ALA A 82 -11.06 4.27 -7.27
N SER A 83 -11.78 5.28 -6.77
CA SER A 83 -12.20 6.44 -7.58
C SER A 83 -11.06 7.42 -7.88
N ALA A 84 -10.08 7.53 -6.98
CA ALA A 84 -8.85 8.29 -7.16
C ALA A 84 -7.77 7.74 -6.22
N ILE A 85 -6.61 7.38 -6.75
CA ILE A 85 -5.46 6.98 -5.92
C ILE A 85 -4.53 8.16 -5.83
N LYS A 86 -4.16 8.53 -4.61
CA LYS A 86 -3.14 9.55 -4.38
C LYS A 86 -1.86 8.87 -3.93
N PHE A 87 -0.80 9.04 -4.71
CA PHE A 87 0.55 8.71 -4.26
C PHE A 87 1.21 10.01 -3.82
N LEU A 88 1.45 10.15 -2.52
CA LEU A 88 2.13 11.32 -1.92
C LEU A 88 1.46 12.66 -2.30
N GLY A 89 0.14 12.70 -2.21
CA GLY A 89 -0.65 13.89 -2.59
C GLY A 89 -0.87 14.06 -4.09
N ILE A 90 -0.15 13.34 -4.95
CA ILE A 90 -0.34 13.37 -6.40
C ILE A 90 -1.46 12.41 -6.78
N SER A 91 -2.52 12.93 -7.40
CA SER A 91 -3.63 12.11 -7.88
C SER A 91 -3.20 11.36 -9.14
N ILE A 92 -3.13 10.04 -9.06
CA ILE A 92 -3.04 9.14 -10.20
C ILE A 92 -4.48 8.79 -10.57
N ASN A 93 -5.06 9.55 -11.49
CA ASN A 93 -6.26 9.10 -12.16
C ASN A 93 -5.86 7.90 -13.01
N GLY A 94 -6.52 6.77 -12.80
CA GLY A 94 -6.44 5.59 -13.67
C GLY A 94 -7.08 5.85 -15.03
N GLU A 95 -6.74 6.95 -15.70
CA GLU A 95 -6.94 7.05 -17.13
C GLU A 95 -6.14 5.92 -17.74
N LYS A 96 -6.87 4.86 -18.09
CA LYS A 96 -6.45 3.65 -18.80
C LYS A 96 -4.97 3.66 -19.13
N LEU A 97 -4.19 2.94 -18.33
CA LEU A 97 -2.95 2.33 -18.82
C LEU A 97 -3.38 1.48 -20.04
N ASN A 98 -3.31 2.09 -21.23
CA ASN A 98 -3.53 1.44 -22.52
C ASN A 98 -2.34 0.52 -22.82
#